data_AF-A0A9W8JLJ7-F1
#
_entry.id   AF-A0A9W8JLJ7-F1
#
_cell.length_a   1.000
_cell.length_b   1.000
_cell.length_c   1.000
_cell.angle_alpha   90.00
_cell.angle_beta   90.00
_cell.angle_gamma   90.00
#
_symmetry.space_group_name_H-M   'P 1'
#
loop_
_entity.id
_entity.type
_entity.pdbx_description
1 polymer ?
#
loop_
_entity_poly.entity_id
_entity_poly.type
_entity_poly.pdbx_seq_one_letter_code
_entity_poly.pdbx_strand_id
1 'polypeptide(L)'
;MIVQICGSPHKFKNRTLRAACHLSLCKLLCVSSTFTDKHHRLLFKILETSKDPNIRANSVIALGDVAVSFNTIIDENSGDLYKGLLDADPRVKKTTLMVLTHLILNGMIKVKGQLGEMAKCVEDEDVRIQDLAKLFFSELATKENAIYNNLPDIISHLSSGVNATDEEKFESTMKYIFTFIEKEKQAEAIVEKLCQRFRLTEEPRQWRDIAFCLSLLPFKSERSVKKLIEGLQFYRDKLHEPKVFERFQQILDKARQNKSKDKPDAELDEFEKILEENRAQGEEDQALQNRVAKKAKKRAKAAGRGRGKKAAAAAEEEE
;
A
#
# COMPACT_ATOMS: atom_id res chain seq x y z
N MET A 1 32.01 25.21 -10.24
CA MET A 1 32.38 25.25 -8.81
C MET A 1 31.27 24.73 -7.88
N ILE A 2 30.07 25.35 -7.84
CA ILE A 2 28.98 24.94 -6.92
C ILE A 2 28.59 23.46 -7.05
N VAL A 3 28.38 22.98 -8.29
CA VAL A 3 28.06 21.56 -8.58
C VAL A 3 29.12 20.62 -8.02
N GLN A 4 30.41 20.97 -8.16
CA GLN A 4 31.52 20.17 -7.68
C GLN A 4 31.59 20.11 -6.15
N ILE A 5 31.32 21.24 -5.48
CA ILE A 5 31.29 21.28 -4.00
C ILE A 5 30.14 20.41 -3.47
N CYS A 6 28.96 20.49 -4.09
CA CYS A 6 27.80 19.71 -3.69
C CYS A 6 27.95 18.22 -4.04
N GLY A 7 28.58 17.89 -5.18
CA GLY A 7 28.79 16.52 -5.64
C GLY A 7 29.99 15.80 -5.02
N SER A 8 30.87 16.51 -4.30
CA SER A 8 32.05 15.91 -3.65
C SER A 8 32.11 16.21 -2.15
N PRO A 9 31.11 15.79 -1.35
CA PRO A 9 31.00 16.14 0.06
C PRO A 9 32.16 15.64 0.93
N HIS A 10 32.91 14.63 0.47
CA HIS A 10 34.09 14.07 1.14
C HIS A 10 35.33 14.98 1.00
N LYS A 11 35.40 15.81 -0.04
CA LYS A 11 36.52 16.76 -0.26
C LYS A 11 36.35 18.05 0.53
N PHE A 12 35.11 18.52 0.69
CA PHE A 12 34.81 19.80 1.33
C PHE A 12 34.20 19.57 2.73
N LYS A 13 35.00 19.70 3.79
CA LYS A 13 34.56 19.39 5.17
C LYS A 13 33.78 20.52 5.86
N ASN A 14 33.93 21.77 5.40
CA ASN A 14 33.27 22.92 6.02
C ASN A 14 31.75 22.87 5.79
N ARG A 15 30.98 22.79 6.89
CA ARG A 15 29.51 22.65 6.86
C ARG A 15 28.82 23.90 6.29
N THR A 16 29.24 25.08 6.72
CA THR A 16 28.66 26.36 6.27
C THR A 16 28.86 26.56 4.77
N LEU A 17 30.06 26.28 4.27
CA LEU A 17 30.35 26.32 2.83
C LEU A 17 29.44 25.35 2.06
N ARG A 18 29.31 24.10 2.52
CA ARG A 18 28.45 23.11 1.87
C ARG A 18 26.98 23.50 1.88
N ALA A 19 26.47 24.01 2.99
CA ALA A 19 25.09 24.47 3.09
C ALA A 19 24.83 25.66 2.17
N ALA A 20 25.74 26.65 2.14
CA ALA A 20 25.64 27.81 1.25
C ALA A 20 25.67 27.39 -0.22
N CYS A 21 26.64 26.57 -0.62
CA CYS A 21 26.72 26.06 -2.00
C CYS A 21 25.50 25.23 -2.38
N HIS A 22 24.96 24.42 -1.46
CA HIS A 22 23.76 23.64 -1.71
C HIS A 22 22.53 24.53 -1.94
N LEU A 23 22.30 25.54 -1.10
CA LEU A 23 21.22 26.51 -1.32
C LEU A 23 21.39 27.28 -2.64
N SER A 24 22.62 27.67 -2.99
CA SER A 24 22.89 28.29 -4.29
C SER A 24 22.60 27.33 -5.45
N LEU A 25 22.93 26.04 -5.33
CA LEU A 25 22.59 25.02 -6.32
C LEU A 25 21.07 24.93 -6.50
N CYS A 26 20.32 24.80 -5.40
CA CYS A 26 18.86 24.75 -5.42
C CYS A 26 18.25 25.95 -6.16
N LYS A 27 18.70 27.16 -5.84
CA LYS A 27 18.20 28.39 -6.48
C LYS A 27 18.53 28.43 -7.98
N LEU A 28 19.74 28.05 -8.37
CA LEU A 28 20.14 28.03 -9.80
C LEU A 28 19.29 27.05 -10.63
N LEU A 29 18.96 25.89 -10.03
CA LEU A 29 18.06 24.91 -10.65
C LEU A 29 16.63 25.42 -10.83
N CYS A 30 16.18 26.41 -10.06
CA CYS A 30 14.84 26.99 -10.24
C CYS A 30 14.80 28.06 -11.34
N VAL A 31 15.96 28.56 -11.79
CA VAL A 31 16.05 29.72 -12.69
C VAL A 31 16.38 29.32 -14.13
N SER A 32 17.16 28.26 -14.35
CA SER A 32 17.65 27.89 -15.69
C SER A 32 17.30 26.44 -16.05
N SER A 33 16.43 26.26 -17.04
CA SER A 33 16.05 24.94 -17.57
C SER A 33 17.28 24.13 -18.01
N THR A 34 18.18 24.75 -18.79
CA THR A 34 19.41 24.11 -19.26
C THR A 34 20.32 23.65 -18.13
N PHE A 35 20.38 24.40 -17.03
CA PHE A 35 21.15 24.01 -15.86
C PHE A 35 20.47 22.85 -15.11
N THR A 36 19.14 22.88 -15.03
CA THR A 36 18.30 21.85 -14.42
C THR A 36 18.37 20.52 -15.13
N ASP A 37 18.22 20.50 -16.45
CA ASP A 37 18.37 19.29 -17.27
C ASP A 37 19.68 18.57 -16.98
N LYS A 38 20.77 19.34 -16.80
CA LYS A 38 22.12 18.80 -16.56
C LYS A 38 22.37 18.35 -15.12
N HIS A 39 21.69 18.95 -14.14
CA HIS A 39 22.13 18.84 -12.73
C HIS A 39 21.05 18.46 -11.72
N HIS A 40 19.76 18.37 -12.09
CA HIS A 40 18.67 18.02 -11.15
C HIS A 40 18.91 16.68 -10.44
N ARG A 41 19.49 15.69 -11.12
CA ARG A 41 19.84 14.37 -10.55
C ARG A 41 20.75 14.47 -9.33
N LEU A 42 21.56 15.52 -9.23
CA LEU A 42 22.40 15.75 -8.06
C LEU A 42 21.57 16.01 -6.80
N LEU A 43 20.40 16.67 -6.91
CA LEU A 43 19.52 16.87 -5.75
C LEU A 43 18.95 15.54 -5.23
N PHE A 44 18.50 14.66 -6.12
CA PHE A 44 18.06 13.31 -5.73
C PHE A 44 19.18 12.54 -5.04
N LYS A 45 20.42 12.62 -5.56
CA LYS A 45 21.56 11.96 -4.92
C LYS A 45 21.90 12.56 -3.56
N ILE A 46 21.80 13.87 -3.41
CA ILE A 46 22.04 14.56 -2.13
C ILE A 46 20.95 14.19 -1.11
N LEU A 47 19.68 14.13 -1.54
CA LEU A 47 18.58 13.65 -0.70
C LEU A 47 18.85 12.24 -0.18
N GLU A 48 19.34 11.34 -1.03
CA GLU A 48 19.64 9.95 -0.63
C GLU A 48 20.87 9.84 0.29
N THR A 49 21.93 10.63 0.06
CA THR A 49 23.25 10.36 0.67
C THR A 49 23.70 11.37 1.73
N SER A 50 23.07 12.54 1.83
CA SER A 50 23.49 13.56 2.79
C SER A 50 23.17 13.13 4.22
N LYS A 51 24.16 13.27 5.11
CA LYS A 51 23.96 13.06 6.55
C LYS A 51 23.28 14.23 7.25
N ASP A 52 23.24 15.41 6.61
CA ASP A 52 22.63 16.61 7.19
C ASP A 52 21.14 16.71 6.79
N PRO A 53 20.20 16.60 7.74
CA PRO A 53 18.77 16.64 7.45
C PRO A 53 18.31 17.98 6.89
N ASN A 54 18.98 19.09 7.22
CA ASN A 54 18.61 20.40 6.65
C ASN A 54 18.94 20.45 5.15
N ILE A 55 20.06 19.84 4.75
CA ILE A 55 20.42 19.72 3.32
C ILE A 55 19.42 18.81 2.61
N ARG A 56 19.02 17.69 3.22
CA ARG A 56 18.00 16.80 2.64
C ARG A 56 16.64 17.51 2.49
N ALA A 57 16.14 18.17 3.53
CA ALA A 57 14.90 18.93 3.49
C ALA A 57 14.94 20.05 2.42
N ASN A 58 16.04 20.81 2.33
CA ASN A 58 16.21 21.82 1.29
C ASN A 58 16.28 21.22 -0.12
N SER A 59 16.80 19.99 -0.27
CA SER A 59 16.79 19.28 -1.55
C SER A 59 15.36 18.95 -1.98
N VAL A 60 14.52 18.51 -1.05
CA VAL A 60 13.09 18.23 -1.31
C VAL A 60 12.35 19.49 -1.73
N ILE A 61 12.54 20.61 -1.03
CA ILE A 61 11.93 21.91 -1.39
C ILE A 61 12.35 22.30 -2.80
N ALA A 62 13.65 22.26 -3.09
CA ALA A 62 14.17 22.63 -4.39
C ALA A 62 13.66 21.71 -5.52
N LEU A 63 13.51 20.41 -5.26
CA LEU A 63 12.89 19.49 -6.21
C LEU A 63 11.43 19.85 -6.48
N GLY A 64 10.70 20.30 -5.47
CA GLY A 64 9.33 20.81 -5.63
C GLY A 64 9.28 22.10 -6.45
N ASP A 65 10.14 23.07 -6.15
CA ASP A 65 10.22 24.34 -6.90
C ASP A 65 10.61 24.09 -8.37
N VAL A 66 11.52 23.13 -8.60
CA VAL A 66 11.88 22.67 -9.94
C VAL A 66 10.70 22.00 -10.64
N ALA A 67 9.89 21.19 -9.95
CA ALA A 67 8.70 20.58 -10.53
C ALA A 67 7.67 21.65 -10.96
N VAL A 68 7.56 22.73 -10.19
CA VAL A 68 6.71 23.87 -10.54
C VAL A 68 7.25 24.63 -11.75
N SER A 69 8.57 24.85 -11.79
CA SER A 69 9.22 25.66 -12.82
C SER A 69 9.41 24.90 -14.15
N PHE A 70 9.67 23.60 -14.08
CA PHE A 70 10.08 22.74 -15.20
C PHE A 70 9.44 21.34 -15.10
N ASN A 71 8.10 21.30 -15.22
CA ASN A 71 7.26 20.13 -14.94
C ASN A 71 7.74 18.81 -15.60
N THR A 72 8.15 18.85 -16.87
CA THR A 72 8.57 17.66 -17.63
C THR A 72 9.77 16.91 -17.05
N ILE A 73 10.67 17.59 -16.34
CA ILE A 73 11.91 17.00 -15.83
C ILE A 73 11.66 16.13 -14.59
N ILE A 74 10.66 16.49 -13.79
CA ILE A 74 10.37 15.80 -12.52
C ILE A 74 9.39 14.64 -12.71
N ASP A 75 8.53 14.67 -13.73
CA ASP A 75 7.55 13.62 -13.97
C ASP A 75 8.20 12.22 -14.15
N GLU A 76 9.39 12.15 -14.76
CA GLU A 76 10.16 10.91 -14.97
C GLU A 76 10.76 10.35 -13.68
N ASN A 77 11.05 11.20 -12.70
CA ASN A 77 11.74 10.83 -11.45
C ASN A 77 10.87 11.09 -10.22
N SER A 78 9.56 11.26 -10.42
CA SER A 78 8.58 11.56 -9.36
C SER A 78 8.68 10.58 -8.20
N GLY A 79 8.99 9.31 -8.49
CA GLY A 79 9.16 8.28 -7.49
C GLY A 79 10.30 8.49 -6.50
N ASP A 80 11.37 9.17 -6.89
CA ASP A 80 12.48 9.49 -6.00
C ASP A 80 12.13 10.59 -5.00
N LEU A 81 11.13 11.43 -5.29
CA LEU A 81 10.67 12.45 -4.34
C LEU A 81 9.95 11.83 -3.13
N TYR A 82 9.19 10.76 -3.35
CA TYR A 82 8.49 10.04 -2.27
C TYR A 82 9.45 9.35 -1.30
N LYS A 83 10.71 9.08 -1.68
CA LYS A 83 11.73 8.54 -0.77
C LYS A 83 11.95 9.41 0.47
N GLY A 84 11.68 10.71 0.38
CA GLY A 84 11.77 11.61 1.54
C GLY A 84 10.73 11.31 2.63
N LEU A 85 9.62 10.63 2.31
CA LEU A 85 8.64 10.16 3.30
C LEU A 85 9.19 9.01 4.16
N LEU A 86 10.21 8.30 3.67
CA LEU A 86 10.90 7.22 4.37
C LEU A 86 12.14 7.70 5.14
N ASP A 87 12.39 9.01 5.19
CA ASP A 87 13.57 9.57 5.87
C ASP A 87 13.50 9.34 7.38
N ALA A 88 14.64 9.02 8.00
CA ALA A 88 14.71 8.82 9.43
C ALA A 88 14.47 10.10 10.24
N ASP A 89 14.71 11.28 9.66
CA ASP A 89 14.49 12.57 10.32
C ASP A 89 13.06 13.10 10.04
N PRO A 90 12.22 13.29 11.07
CA PRO A 90 10.85 13.77 10.90
C PRO A 90 10.75 15.11 10.17
N ARG A 91 11.78 15.97 10.22
CA ARG A 91 11.77 17.24 9.51
C ARG A 91 11.77 17.03 8.00
N VAL A 92 12.56 16.07 7.51
CA VAL A 92 12.62 15.75 6.08
C VAL A 92 11.29 15.15 5.66
N LYS A 93 10.76 14.16 6.40
CA LYS A 93 9.44 13.58 6.13
C LYS A 93 8.34 14.65 6.04
N LYS A 94 8.25 15.54 7.04
CA LYS A 94 7.28 16.63 7.08
C LYS A 94 7.42 17.55 5.87
N THR A 95 8.65 17.94 5.53
CA THR A 95 8.91 18.77 4.35
C THR A 95 8.50 18.06 3.06
N THR A 96 8.80 16.77 2.92
CA THR A 96 8.40 15.95 1.76
C THR A 96 6.89 15.83 1.64
N LEU A 97 6.21 15.52 2.74
CA LEU A 97 4.75 15.44 2.80
C LEU A 97 4.11 16.78 2.38
N MET A 98 4.63 17.91 2.86
CA MET A 98 4.15 19.24 2.50
C MET A 98 4.35 19.55 1.01
N VAL A 99 5.56 19.28 0.48
CA VAL A 99 5.88 19.52 -0.93
C VAL A 99 5.03 18.64 -1.84
N LEU A 100 4.92 17.34 -1.56
CA LEU A 100 4.07 16.42 -2.33
C LEU A 100 2.60 16.83 -2.30
N THR A 101 2.10 17.27 -1.14
CA THR A 101 0.74 17.80 -1.01
C THR A 101 0.49 18.95 -2.00
N HIS A 102 1.37 19.95 -2.02
CA HIS A 102 1.25 21.07 -2.95
C HIS A 102 1.35 20.66 -4.42
N LEU A 103 2.27 19.75 -4.76
CA LEU A 103 2.47 19.33 -6.15
C LEU A 103 1.29 18.50 -6.68
N ILE A 104 0.76 17.59 -5.87
CA ILE A 104 -0.37 16.72 -6.26
C ILE A 104 -1.66 17.53 -6.34
N LEU A 105 -1.98 18.35 -5.34
CA LEU A 105 -3.24 19.10 -5.30
C LEU A 105 -3.34 20.17 -6.39
N ASN A 106 -2.20 20.71 -6.84
CA ASN A 106 -2.11 21.64 -7.95
C ASN A 106 -1.95 20.96 -9.33
N GLY A 107 -1.93 19.62 -9.39
CA GLY A 107 -1.81 18.88 -10.65
C GLY A 107 -0.43 18.99 -11.32
N MET A 108 0.60 19.37 -10.57
CA MET A 108 1.99 19.46 -11.07
C MET A 108 2.65 18.09 -11.15
N ILE A 109 2.28 17.15 -10.26
CA ILE A 109 2.71 15.76 -10.32
C ILE A 109 1.46 14.86 -10.40
N LYS A 110 1.48 13.91 -11.33
CA LYS A 110 0.47 12.86 -11.38
C LYS A 110 0.75 11.82 -10.32
N VAL A 111 -0.28 11.43 -9.58
CA VAL A 111 -0.20 10.26 -8.71
C VAL A 111 -0.03 9.01 -9.58
N LYS A 112 1.09 8.31 -9.41
CA LYS A 112 1.38 7.05 -10.11
C LYS A 112 1.87 6.00 -9.12
N GLY A 113 0.95 5.33 -8.43
CA GLY A 113 1.33 4.14 -7.66
C GLY A 113 1.97 4.40 -6.29
N GLN A 114 1.90 5.63 -5.78
CA GLN A 114 2.68 6.06 -4.61
C GLN A 114 1.85 6.78 -3.55
N LEU A 115 0.53 6.85 -3.74
CA LEU A 115 -0.37 7.38 -2.71
C LEU A 115 -0.35 6.50 -1.46
N GLY A 116 0.02 5.23 -1.58
CA GLY A 116 0.24 4.35 -0.43
C GLY A 116 1.29 4.88 0.55
N GLU A 117 2.39 5.50 0.08
CA GLU A 117 3.39 6.10 0.99
C GLU A 117 2.81 7.27 1.77
N MET A 118 1.91 8.03 1.15
CA MET A 118 1.20 9.14 1.79
C MET A 118 0.18 8.62 2.82
N ALA A 119 -0.49 7.50 2.49
CA ALA A 119 -1.44 6.84 3.38
C ALA A 119 -0.77 6.33 4.67
N LYS A 120 0.47 5.80 4.59
CA LYS A 120 1.23 5.39 5.78
C LYS A 120 1.43 6.53 6.78
N CYS A 121 1.59 7.76 6.28
CA CYS A 121 1.79 8.93 7.13
C CYS A 121 0.55 9.26 7.99
N VAL A 122 -0.63 8.72 7.68
CA VAL A 122 -1.84 8.89 8.53
C VAL A 122 -1.64 8.25 9.91
N GLU A 123 -0.79 7.24 10.02
CA GLU A 123 -0.46 6.53 11.27
C GLU A 123 1.01 6.77 11.68
N ASP A 124 1.61 7.91 11.29
CA ASP A 124 2.98 8.27 11.71
C ASP A 124 3.03 8.62 13.21
N GLU A 125 4.19 8.38 13.83
CA GLU A 125 4.43 8.66 15.25
C GLU A 125 4.49 10.17 15.56
N ASP A 126 4.93 11.01 14.62
CA ASP A 126 4.87 12.47 14.79
C ASP A 126 3.46 12.95 14.41
N VAL A 127 2.73 13.43 15.42
CA VAL A 127 1.36 13.96 15.27
C VAL A 127 1.24 15.01 14.16
N ARG A 128 2.28 15.83 13.94
CA ARG A 128 2.23 16.87 12.88
C ARG A 128 2.32 16.28 11.49
N ILE A 129 2.99 15.13 11.33
CA ILE A 129 3.04 14.39 10.07
C ILE A 129 1.67 13.74 9.84
N GLN A 130 1.10 13.13 10.89
CA GLN A 130 -0.26 12.59 10.84
C GLN A 130 -1.29 13.66 10.44
N ASP A 131 -1.27 14.84 11.06
CA ASP A 131 -2.20 15.93 10.76
C ASP A 131 -2.06 16.41 9.32
N LEU A 132 -0.83 16.52 8.82
CA LEU A 132 -0.57 16.93 7.45
C LEU A 132 -1.02 15.88 6.43
N ALA A 133 -0.86 14.59 6.73
CA ALA A 133 -1.35 13.50 5.89
C ALA A 133 -2.88 13.48 5.86
N LYS A 134 -3.53 13.68 7.02
CA LYS A 134 -4.99 13.81 7.10
C LYS A 134 -5.49 15.02 6.31
N LEU A 135 -4.83 16.18 6.43
CA LEU A 135 -5.14 17.36 5.64
C LEU A 135 -5.01 17.08 4.13
N PHE A 136 -3.95 16.39 3.72
CA PHE A 136 -3.76 16.00 2.32
C PHE A 136 -4.94 15.15 1.80
N PHE A 137 -5.36 14.12 2.52
CA PHE A 137 -6.47 13.27 2.08
C PHE A 137 -7.81 13.98 2.12
N SER A 138 -8.05 14.87 3.08
CA SER A 138 -9.28 15.69 3.11
C SER A 138 -9.35 16.64 1.91
N GLU A 139 -8.24 17.29 1.57
CA GLU A 139 -8.16 18.16 0.39
C GLU A 139 -8.27 17.34 -0.91
N LEU A 140 -7.64 16.17 -0.98
CA LEU A 140 -7.73 15.29 -2.15
C LEU A 140 -9.15 14.76 -2.35
N ALA A 141 -9.90 14.50 -1.28
CA ALA A 141 -11.29 14.08 -1.36
C ALA A 141 -12.23 15.14 -1.97
N THR A 142 -11.85 16.43 -1.92
CA THR A 142 -12.60 17.50 -2.62
C THR A 142 -12.47 17.39 -4.15
N LYS A 143 -11.41 16.73 -4.65
CA LYS A 143 -11.21 16.49 -6.08
C LYS A 143 -12.07 15.33 -6.55
N GLU A 144 -12.71 15.50 -7.71
CA GLU A 144 -13.69 14.55 -8.21
C GLU A 144 -13.10 13.14 -8.41
N ASN A 145 -13.68 12.15 -7.72
CA ASN A 145 -13.32 10.73 -7.80
C ASN A 145 -11.84 10.42 -7.49
N ALA A 146 -11.07 11.35 -6.93
CA ALA A 146 -9.63 11.16 -6.74
C ALA A 146 -9.30 10.03 -5.77
N ILE A 147 -9.97 9.96 -4.61
CA ILE A 147 -9.79 8.85 -3.65
C ILE A 147 -10.22 7.52 -4.28
N TYR A 148 -11.41 7.47 -4.88
CA TYR A 148 -11.94 6.27 -5.54
C TYR A 148 -11.00 5.71 -6.62
N ASN A 149 -10.43 6.58 -7.46
CA ASN A 149 -9.55 6.18 -8.55
C ASN A 149 -8.21 5.60 -8.04
N ASN A 150 -7.75 6.06 -6.88
CA ASN A 150 -6.47 5.63 -6.31
C ASN A 150 -6.61 4.58 -5.20
N LEU A 151 -7.84 4.26 -4.77
CA LEU A 151 -8.09 3.29 -3.71
C LEU A 151 -7.47 1.91 -3.98
N PRO A 152 -7.53 1.35 -5.21
CA PRO A 152 -6.88 0.06 -5.47
C PRO A 152 -5.36 0.12 -5.27
N ASP A 153 -4.73 1.23 -5.64
CA ASP A 153 -3.29 1.41 -5.47
C ASP A 153 -2.91 1.44 -3.99
N ILE A 154 -3.62 2.26 -3.20
CA ILE A 154 -3.41 2.37 -1.75
C ILE A 154 -3.54 0.99 -1.07
N ILE A 155 -4.57 0.22 -1.41
CA ILE A 155 -4.76 -1.13 -0.87
C ILE A 155 -3.57 -2.03 -1.24
N SER A 156 -3.12 -2.03 -2.50
CA SER A 156 -1.97 -2.84 -2.93
C SER A 156 -0.72 -2.52 -2.12
N HIS A 157 -0.45 -1.23 -2.01
CA HIS A 157 0.78 -0.72 -1.43
C HIS A 157 0.89 -0.98 0.08
N LEU A 158 -0.24 -0.93 0.79
CA LEU A 158 -0.28 -1.19 2.23
C LEU A 158 -0.43 -2.68 2.58
N SER A 159 -0.98 -3.50 1.68
CA SER A 159 -1.23 -4.94 1.93
C SER A 159 -0.12 -5.88 1.46
N SER A 160 0.84 -5.41 0.64
CA SER A 160 1.80 -6.32 0.01
C SER A 160 3.17 -5.70 -0.31
N GLY A 161 4.18 -6.56 -0.36
CA GLY A 161 5.56 -6.21 -0.70
C GLY A 161 6.34 -5.58 0.46
N VAL A 162 7.51 -5.02 0.13
CA VAL A 162 8.45 -4.39 1.08
C VAL A 162 7.82 -3.22 1.84
N ASN A 163 6.76 -2.65 1.27
CA ASN A 163 6.07 -1.48 1.78
C ASN A 163 4.83 -1.82 2.61
N ALA A 164 4.51 -3.09 2.82
CA ALA A 164 3.33 -3.49 3.59
C ALA A 164 3.39 -2.97 5.04
N THR A 165 2.23 -2.57 5.56
CA THR A 165 2.06 -2.15 6.95
C THR A 165 1.44 -3.27 7.78
N ASP A 166 1.61 -3.19 9.10
CA ASP A 166 0.94 -4.07 10.03
C ASP A 166 -0.58 -4.06 9.84
N GLU A 167 -1.23 -5.17 10.23
CA GLU A 167 -2.69 -5.38 10.07
C GLU A 167 -3.49 -4.27 10.74
N GLU A 168 -3.10 -3.88 11.95
CA GLU A 168 -3.78 -2.84 12.72
C GLU A 168 -3.64 -1.45 12.07
N LYS A 169 -2.43 -1.11 11.61
CA LYS A 169 -2.17 0.18 10.92
C LYS A 169 -2.90 0.25 9.59
N PHE A 170 -2.92 -0.85 8.84
CA PHE A 170 -3.71 -0.98 7.62
C PHE A 170 -5.18 -0.72 7.92
N GLU A 171 -5.74 -1.42 8.91
CA GLU A 171 -7.16 -1.28 9.26
C GLU A 171 -7.52 0.15 9.68
N SER A 172 -6.67 0.80 10.50
CA SER A 172 -6.87 2.19 10.92
C SER A 172 -6.82 3.17 9.74
N THR A 173 -5.78 3.04 8.91
CA THR A 173 -5.60 3.88 7.71
C THR A 173 -6.77 3.73 6.74
N MET A 174 -7.19 2.50 6.46
CA MET A 174 -8.29 2.25 5.54
C MET A 174 -9.63 2.70 6.11
N LYS A 175 -9.89 2.57 7.43
CA LYS A 175 -11.08 3.15 8.07
C LYS A 175 -11.17 4.65 7.81
N TYR A 176 -10.05 5.36 7.97
CA TYR A 176 -9.98 6.78 7.68
C TYR A 176 -10.21 7.08 6.19
N ILE A 177 -9.52 6.40 5.28
CA ILE A 177 -9.65 6.65 3.83
C ILE A 177 -11.08 6.37 3.34
N PHE A 178 -11.73 5.33 3.86
CA PHE A 178 -13.10 4.99 3.48
C PHE A 178 -14.14 6.00 3.96
N THR A 179 -13.83 6.90 4.90
CA THR A 179 -14.78 7.96 5.29
C THR A 179 -15.04 8.96 4.16
N PHE A 180 -14.17 9.03 3.16
CA PHE A 180 -14.33 9.88 1.99
C PHE A 180 -15.17 9.25 0.86
N ILE A 181 -15.62 8.00 1.02
CA ILE A 181 -16.47 7.31 0.05
C ILE A 181 -17.93 7.51 0.44
N GLU A 182 -18.50 8.63 0.00
CA GLU A 182 -19.88 8.98 0.34
C GLU A 182 -20.90 8.53 -0.73
N LYS A 183 -20.47 8.43 -1.99
CA LYS A 183 -21.39 8.16 -3.11
C LYS A 183 -21.71 6.67 -3.22
N GLU A 184 -23.00 6.34 -3.22
CA GLU A 184 -23.48 4.95 -3.36
C GLU A 184 -22.96 4.27 -4.64
N LYS A 185 -22.96 4.98 -5.78
CA LYS A 185 -22.40 4.49 -7.04
C LYS A 185 -20.90 4.16 -6.96
N GLN A 186 -20.14 4.91 -6.16
CA GLN A 186 -18.72 4.59 -5.92
C GLN A 186 -18.61 3.32 -5.09
N ALA A 187 -19.41 3.19 -4.02
CA ALA A 187 -19.43 1.99 -3.19
C ALA A 187 -19.74 0.73 -4.03
N GLU A 188 -20.77 0.76 -4.88
CA GLU A 188 -21.10 -0.34 -5.80
C GLU A 188 -19.90 -0.75 -6.68
N ALA A 189 -19.23 0.22 -7.29
CA ALA A 189 -18.10 -0.04 -8.17
C ALA A 189 -16.85 -0.52 -7.41
N ILE A 190 -16.67 -0.09 -6.14
CA ILE A 190 -15.62 -0.61 -5.26
C ILE A 190 -15.89 -2.08 -4.92
N VAL A 191 -17.14 -2.46 -4.60
CA VAL A 191 -17.48 -3.88 -4.34
C VAL A 191 -17.03 -4.75 -5.51
N GLU A 192 -17.43 -4.39 -6.73
CA GLU A 192 -17.09 -5.15 -7.93
C GLU A 192 -15.57 -5.28 -8.12
N LYS A 193 -14.83 -4.16 -8.00
CA LYS A 193 -13.37 -4.15 -8.13
C LYS A 193 -12.66 -4.99 -7.05
N LEU A 194 -13.11 -4.91 -5.80
CA LEU A 194 -12.53 -5.67 -4.70
C LEU A 194 -12.83 -7.16 -4.82
N CYS A 195 -14.05 -7.54 -5.24
CA CYS A 195 -14.38 -8.93 -5.55
C CYS A 195 -13.44 -9.51 -6.62
N GLN A 196 -13.28 -8.81 -7.75
CA GLN A 196 -12.37 -9.25 -8.82
C GLN A 196 -10.93 -9.38 -8.34
N ARG A 197 -10.51 -8.50 -7.44
CA ARG A 197 -9.14 -8.45 -6.91
C ARG A 197 -8.76 -9.70 -6.11
N PHE A 198 -9.70 -10.37 -5.43
CA PHE A 198 -9.43 -11.66 -4.77
C PHE A 198 -8.84 -12.71 -5.72
N ARG A 199 -9.15 -12.64 -7.02
CA ARG A 199 -8.59 -13.53 -8.04
C ARG A 199 -7.12 -13.29 -8.32
N LEU A 200 -6.63 -12.07 -8.09
CA LEU A 200 -5.27 -11.63 -8.40
C LEU A 200 -4.32 -11.76 -7.21
N THR A 201 -4.81 -12.23 -6.06
CA THR A 201 -4.06 -12.32 -4.81
C THR A 201 -4.05 -13.74 -4.30
N GLU A 202 -2.88 -14.25 -3.95
CA GLU A 202 -2.69 -15.62 -3.42
C GLU A 202 -2.30 -15.63 -1.95
N GLU A 203 -2.01 -14.46 -1.35
CA GLU A 203 -1.58 -14.39 0.04
C GLU A 203 -2.78 -14.23 1.00
N PRO A 204 -2.87 -15.05 2.06
CA PRO A 204 -3.94 -14.93 3.06
C PRO A 204 -4.04 -13.55 3.70
N ARG A 205 -2.90 -12.84 3.79
CA ARG A 205 -2.89 -11.46 4.27
C ARG A 205 -3.72 -10.54 3.39
N GLN A 206 -3.49 -10.58 2.09
CA GLN A 206 -4.21 -9.75 1.12
C GLN A 206 -5.71 -10.07 1.11
N TRP A 207 -6.08 -11.35 1.26
CA TRP A 207 -7.51 -11.73 1.34
C TRP A 207 -8.19 -11.07 2.53
N ARG A 208 -7.55 -11.07 3.70
CA ARG A 208 -8.06 -10.43 4.91
C ARG A 208 -8.18 -8.91 4.74
N ASP A 209 -7.17 -8.28 4.16
CA ASP A 209 -7.16 -6.83 3.91
C ASP A 209 -8.26 -6.40 2.91
N ILE A 210 -8.47 -7.17 1.84
CA ILE A 210 -9.54 -6.92 0.87
C ILE A 210 -10.91 -7.16 1.52
N ALA A 211 -11.08 -8.24 2.29
CA ALA A 211 -12.33 -8.55 3.01
C ALA A 211 -12.65 -7.45 4.03
N PHE A 212 -11.63 -6.93 4.73
CA PHE A 212 -11.78 -5.79 5.62
C PHE A 212 -12.25 -4.55 4.86
N CYS A 213 -11.62 -4.21 3.74
CA CYS A 213 -12.03 -3.08 2.91
C CYS A 213 -13.48 -3.20 2.42
N LEU A 214 -13.90 -4.41 2.00
CA LEU A 214 -15.30 -4.67 1.67
C LEU A 214 -16.20 -4.38 2.87
N SER A 215 -15.84 -4.86 4.07
CA SER A 215 -16.63 -4.65 5.28
C SER A 215 -16.81 -3.18 5.68
N LEU A 216 -15.95 -2.26 5.22
CA LEU A 216 -16.09 -0.83 5.47
C LEU A 216 -17.20 -0.16 4.66
N LEU A 217 -17.65 -0.79 3.57
CA LEU A 217 -18.71 -0.25 2.74
C LEU A 217 -20.07 -0.29 3.44
N PRO A 218 -20.97 0.65 3.13
CA PRO A 218 -22.23 0.79 3.87
C PRO A 218 -23.30 -0.25 3.51
N PHE A 219 -23.19 -0.93 2.35
CA PHE A 219 -24.18 -1.90 1.83
C PHE A 219 -25.65 -1.46 1.93
N LYS A 220 -25.90 -0.15 1.77
CA LYS A 220 -27.26 0.44 1.78
C LYS A 220 -28.06 0.11 0.51
N SER A 221 -27.40 -0.30 -0.56
CA SER A 221 -28.01 -0.59 -1.86
C SER A 221 -28.20 -2.08 -2.05
N GLU A 222 -29.38 -2.48 -2.54
CA GLU A 222 -29.62 -3.83 -3.07
C GLU A 222 -28.59 -4.18 -4.16
N ARG A 223 -28.23 -3.21 -5.01
CA ARG A 223 -27.24 -3.41 -6.09
C ARG A 223 -25.86 -3.78 -5.57
N SER A 224 -25.43 -3.18 -4.45
CA SER A 224 -24.14 -3.50 -3.83
C SER A 224 -24.12 -4.94 -3.31
N VAL A 225 -25.24 -5.41 -2.76
CA VAL A 225 -25.41 -6.81 -2.30
C VAL A 225 -25.41 -7.76 -3.50
N LYS A 226 -26.16 -7.45 -4.56
CA LYS A 226 -26.16 -8.26 -5.79
C LYS A 226 -24.77 -8.39 -6.40
N LYS A 227 -24.00 -7.29 -6.46
CA LYS A 227 -22.60 -7.32 -6.92
C LYS A 227 -21.68 -8.16 -6.04
N LEU A 228 -21.92 -8.20 -4.73
CA LEU A 228 -21.19 -9.07 -3.81
C LEU A 228 -21.49 -10.55 -4.12
N ILE A 229 -22.76 -10.90 -4.31
CA ILE A 229 -23.22 -12.27 -4.61
C ILE A 229 -22.73 -12.72 -5.99
N GLU A 230 -22.87 -11.89 -7.03
CA GLU A 230 -22.32 -12.15 -8.37
C GLU A 230 -20.80 -12.36 -8.35
N GLY A 231 -20.11 -11.68 -7.43
CA GLY A 231 -18.67 -11.80 -7.22
C GLY A 231 -18.22 -13.08 -6.51
N LEU A 232 -19.14 -13.92 -6.01
CA LEU A 232 -18.84 -15.11 -5.19
C LEU A 232 -17.77 -16.01 -5.81
N GLN A 233 -17.82 -16.23 -7.12
CA GLN A 233 -16.85 -17.05 -7.84
C GLN A 233 -15.39 -16.61 -7.66
N PHE A 234 -15.15 -15.33 -7.32
CA PHE A 234 -13.81 -14.78 -7.16
C PHE A 234 -13.23 -14.98 -5.77
N TYR A 235 -14.06 -15.21 -4.75
CA TYR A 235 -13.61 -15.31 -3.36
C TYR A 235 -14.07 -16.57 -2.60
N ARG A 236 -14.94 -17.41 -3.17
CA ARG A 236 -15.47 -18.62 -2.53
C ARG A 236 -14.40 -19.53 -1.92
N ASP A 237 -13.29 -19.72 -2.64
CA ASP A 237 -12.17 -20.57 -2.25
C ASP A 237 -11.33 -20.00 -1.10
N LYS A 238 -11.55 -18.73 -0.72
CA LYS A 238 -10.88 -18.04 0.39
C LYS A 238 -11.74 -17.96 1.66
N LEU A 239 -13.01 -18.36 1.61
CA LEU A 239 -13.94 -18.26 2.74
C LEU A 239 -13.62 -19.20 3.92
N HIS A 240 -12.73 -20.17 3.71
CA HIS A 240 -12.21 -21.01 4.78
C HIS A 240 -11.28 -20.27 5.75
N GLU A 241 -10.77 -19.09 5.35
CA GLU A 241 -9.94 -18.28 6.24
C GLU A 241 -10.83 -17.61 7.30
N PRO A 242 -10.56 -17.81 8.61
CA PRO A 242 -11.47 -17.38 9.67
C PRO A 242 -11.77 -15.87 9.70
N LYS A 243 -10.76 -15.02 9.51
CA LYS A 243 -10.94 -13.56 9.51
C LYS A 243 -11.69 -13.10 8.26
N VAL A 244 -11.43 -13.70 7.09
CA VAL A 244 -12.19 -13.41 5.86
C VAL A 244 -13.67 -13.73 6.10
N PHE A 245 -13.99 -14.93 6.59
CA PHE A 245 -15.35 -15.31 6.92
C PHE A 245 -16.01 -14.34 7.91
N GLU A 246 -15.31 -13.97 8.98
CA GLU A 246 -15.80 -13.00 9.96
C GLU A 246 -16.15 -11.65 9.32
N ARG A 247 -15.31 -11.15 8.40
CA ARG A 247 -15.60 -9.90 7.66
C ARG A 247 -16.82 -10.04 6.75
N PHE A 248 -17.02 -11.19 6.10
CA PHE A 248 -18.21 -11.45 5.30
C PHE A 248 -19.49 -11.56 6.16
N GLN A 249 -19.40 -12.14 7.36
CA GLN A 249 -20.51 -12.12 8.31
C GLN A 249 -20.85 -10.69 8.74
N GLN A 250 -19.84 -9.85 9.02
CA GLN A 250 -20.06 -8.43 9.33
C GLN A 250 -20.74 -7.68 8.18
N ILE A 251 -20.44 -8.05 6.92
CA ILE A 251 -21.12 -7.50 5.74
C ILE A 251 -22.58 -7.93 5.70
N LEU A 252 -22.85 -9.22 5.93
CA LEU A 252 -24.21 -9.77 6.02
C LEU A 252 -25.02 -9.05 7.10
N ASP A 253 -24.48 -8.90 8.29
CA ASP A 253 -25.16 -8.22 9.40
C ASP A 253 -25.51 -6.77 9.04
N LYS A 254 -24.59 -6.04 8.39
CA LYS A 254 -24.83 -4.67 7.90
C LYS A 254 -25.91 -4.62 6.83
N ALA A 255 -25.85 -5.53 5.85
CA ALA A 255 -26.85 -5.63 4.80
C ALA A 255 -28.24 -5.99 5.39
N ARG A 256 -28.27 -6.83 6.44
CA ARG A 256 -29.50 -7.20 7.14
C ARG A 256 -30.09 -6.06 7.97
N GLN A 257 -29.25 -5.20 8.55
CA GLN A 257 -29.68 -4.02 9.32
C GLN A 257 -30.26 -2.90 8.43
N ASN A 258 -30.08 -2.98 7.11
CA ASN A 258 -30.65 -2.02 6.19
C ASN A 258 -32.19 -2.05 6.24
N LYS A 259 -32.82 -0.90 6.47
CA LYS A 259 -34.29 -0.76 6.61
C LYS A 259 -35.00 -0.47 5.28
N SER A 260 -34.31 -0.63 4.14
CA SER A 260 -34.93 -0.43 2.83
C SER A 260 -36.10 -1.39 2.62
N LYS A 261 -37.18 -0.92 1.96
CA LYS A 261 -38.30 -1.78 1.57
C LYS A 261 -37.92 -2.79 0.48
N ASP A 262 -36.92 -2.45 -0.33
CA ASP A 262 -36.40 -3.28 -1.42
C ASP A 262 -35.22 -4.15 -0.95
N LYS A 263 -35.25 -4.56 0.31
CA LYS A 263 -34.18 -5.39 0.88
C LYS A 263 -34.26 -6.79 0.29
N PRO A 264 -33.17 -7.35 -0.25
CA PRO A 264 -33.17 -8.65 -0.87
C PRO A 264 -33.03 -9.78 0.18
N ASP A 265 -34.00 -9.92 1.07
CA ASP A 265 -33.91 -10.87 2.20
C ASP A 265 -33.70 -12.32 1.73
N ALA A 266 -34.37 -12.76 0.67
CA ALA A 266 -34.18 -14.11 0.12
C ALA A 266 -32.77 -14.34 -0.42
N GLU A 267 -32.19 -13.35 -1.10
CA GLU A 267 -30.84 -13.43 -1.67
C GLU A 267 -29.77 -13.37 -0.57
N LEU A 268 -30.05 -12.64 0.52
CA LEU A 268 -29.20 -12.61 1.72
C LEU A 268 -29.22 -13.95 2.47
N ASP A 269 -30.38 -14.59 2.59
CA ASP A 269 -30.52 -15.92 3.20
C ASP A 269 -29.80 -16.99 2.36
N GLU A 270 -29.90 -16.92 1.04
CA GLU A 270 -29.15 -17.79 0.13
C GLU A 270 -27.64 -17.52 0.25
N PHE A 271 -27.23 -16.26 0.28
CA PHE A 271 -25.83 -15.89 0.43
C PHE A 271 -25.24 -16.39 1.76
N GLU A 272 -25.98 -16.29 2.87
CA GLU A 272 -25.55 -16.81 4.17
C GLU A 272 -25.34 -18.33 4.14
N LYS A 273 -26.27 -19.09 3.57
CA LYS A 273 -26.09 -20.53 3.38
C LYS A 273 -24.85 -20.86 2.55
N ILE A 274 -24.66 -20.14 1.45
CA ILE A 274 -23.48 -20.29 0.59
C ILE A 274 -22.20 -20.03 1.38
N LEU A 275 -22.16 -18.98 2.22
CA LEU A 275 -20.98 -18.70 3.03
C LEU A 275 -20.66 -19.83 3.99
N GLU A 276 -21.67 -20.35 4.71
CA GLU A 276 -21.50 -21.46 5.66
C GLU A 276 -21.04 -22.76 4.97
N GLU A 277 -21.66 -23.11 3.84
CA GLU A 277 -21.30 -24.28 3.05
C GLU A 277 -19.86 -24.20 2.53
N ASN A 278 -19.46 -23.06 1.97
CA ASN A 278 -18.11 -22.88 1.44
C ASN A 278 -17.05 -22.82 2.55
N ARG A 279 -17.39 -22.31 3.73
CA ARG A 279 -16.51 -22.39 4.90
C ARG A 279 -16.28 -23.84 5.32
N ALA A 280 -17.36 -24.63 5.48
CA ALA A 280 -17.26 -26.03 5.86
C ALA A 280 -16.45 -26.83 4.83
N GLN A 281 -16.74 -26.65 3.54
CA GLN A 281 -16.03 -27.33 2.45
C GLN A 281 -14.53 -26.97 2.44
N GLY A 282 -14.20 -25.69 2.60
CA GLY A 282 -12.80 -25.27 2.59
C GLY A 282 -12.02 -25.68 3.86
N GLU A 283 -12.68 -25.78 5.03
CA GLU A 283 -12.10 -26.38 6.24
C GLU A 283 -11.78 -27.87 6.02
N GLU A 284 -12.67 -28.62 5.36
CA GLU A 284 -12.45 -30.03 5.00
C GLU A 284 -11.28 -30.21 4.02
N ASP A 285 -11.22 -29.39 2.96
CA ASP A 285 -10.15 -29.41 1.96
C ASP A 285 -8.78 -29.10 2.59
N GLN A 286 -8.72 -28.11 3.48
CA GLN A 286 -7.49 -27.75 4.17
C GLN A 286 -7.07 -28.85 5.16
N ALA A 287 -8.01 -29.50 5.84
CA ALA A 287 -7.74 -30.66 6.68
C ALA A 287 -7.20 -31.85 5.88
N LEU A 288 -7.73 -32.09 4.68
CA LEU A 288 -7.25 -33.12 3.76
C LEU A 288 -5.83 -32.81 3.28
N GLN A 289 -5.56 -31.59 2.81
CA GLN A 289 -4.22 -31.15 2.39
C GLN A 289 -3.20 -31.29 3.52
N ASN A 290 -3.55 -30.90 4.75
CA ASN A 290 -2.70 -31.05 5.91
C ASN A 290 -2.40 -32.52 6.25
N ARG A 291 -3.39 -33.41 6.10
CA ARG A 291 -3.20 -34.86 6.28
C ARG A 291 -2.28 -35.44 5.21
N VAL A 292 -2.46 -35.04 3.94
CA VAL A 292 -1.62 -35.47 2.82
C VAL A 292 -0.19 -34.97 3.01
N ALA A 293 0.01 -33.70 3.33
CA ALA A 293 1.32 -33.11 3.60
C ALA A 293 2.03 -33.78 4.80
N LYS A 294 1.30 -34.08 5.88
CA LYS A 294 1.84 -34.86 7.02
C LYS A 294 2.23 -36.28 6.61
N LYS A 295 1.42 -36.97 5.79
CA LYS A 295 1.76 -38.30 5.25
C LYS A 295 2.98 -38.25 4.32
N ALA A 296 3.09 -37.24 3.46
CA ALA A 296 4.23 -37.02 2.59
C ALA A 296 5.52 -36.72 3.39
N LYS A 297 5.46 -35.83 4.39
CA LYS A 297 6.59 -35.58 5.32
C LYS A 297 6.99 -36.84 6.09
N LYS A 298 6.04 -37.65 6.57
CA LYS A 298 6.32 -38.94 7.22
C LYS A 298 6.99 -39.94 6.26
N ARG A 299 6.52 -40.05 5.02
CA ARG A 299 7.12 -40.91 3.98
C ARG A 299 8.54 -40.45 3.61
N ALA A 300 8.77 -39.15 3.45
CA ALA A 300 10.10 -38.59 3.19
C ALA A 300 11.08 -38.87 4.34
N LYS A 301 10.63 -38.72 5.60
CA LYS A 301 11.44 -39.03 6.80
C LYS A 301 11.75 -40.53 6.93
N ALA A 302 10.81 -41.40 6.53
CA ALA A 302 11.02 -42.85 6.52
C ALA A 302 11.99 -43.29 5.41
N ALA A 303 11.89 -42.71 4.21
CA ALA A 303 12.80 -42.96 3.09
C ALA A 303 14.24 -42.50 3.40
N GLY A 304 14.41 -41.36 4.09
CA GLY A 304 15.71 -40.88 4.56
C GLY A 304 16.36 -41.81 5.59
N ARG A 305 15.58 -42.37 6.52
CA ARG A 305 16.09 -43.37 7.50
C ARG A 305 16.43 -44.72 6.85
N GLY A 306 15.70 -45.13 5.81
CA GLY A 306 15.98 -46.36 5.06
C GLY A 306 17.29 -46.32 4.27
N ARG A 307 17.65 -45.15 3.73
CA ARG A 307 18.94 -44.93 3.05
C ARG A 307 20.13 -44.96 4.03
N GLY A 308 19.98 -44.40 5.23
CA GLY A 308 21.01 -44.47 6.28
C GLY A 308 21.24 -45.88 6.81
N LYS A 309 20.18 -46.71 6.90
CA LYS A 309 20.31 -48.11 7.34
C LYS A 309 20.93 -49.03 6.28
N LYS A 310 20.66 -48.80 4.99
CA LYS A 310 21.32 -49.54 3.89
C LYS A 310 22.79 -49.18 3.72
N ALA A 311 23.19 -47.93 3.98
CA ALA A 311 24.59 -47.52 3.98
C ALA A 311 25.38 -48.11 5.15
N ALA A 312 24.75 -48.27 6.32
CA ALA A 312 25.37 -48.93 7.48
C ALA A 312 25.51 -50.45 7.28
N ALA A 313 24.49 -51.12 6.72
CA ALA A 313 24.55 -52.57 6.46
C ALA A 313 25.55 -52.96 5.36
N ALA A 314 25.78 -52.09 4.35
CA ALA A 314 26.79 -52.33 3.32
C ALA A 314 28.23 -52.15 3.82
N ALA A 315 28.44 -51.50 4.97
CA ALA A 315 29.76 -51.32 5.59
C ALA A 315 30.13 -52.47 6.54
N GLU A 316 29.16 -53.29 6.98
CA GLU A 316 29.40 -54.48 7.83
C GLU A 316 29.59 -55.78 7.01
N GLU A 317 29.34 -55.77 5.69
CA GLU A 317 29.62 -56.92 4.79
C GLU A 317 30.99 -56.85 4.10
N GLU A 318 31.78 -55.78 4.35
CA GLU A 318 33.12 -55.57 3.79
C GLU A 318 34.28 -55.80 4.79
N GLU A 319 34.00 -56.31 6.00
CA GLU A 319 34.99 -56.67 7.03
C GLU A 319 35.03 -58.19 7.25
#